data_AF-A0A7Z0TRG2-F1
#
_entry.id   AF-A0A7Z0TRG2-F1
#
_cell.length_a   1.000
_cell.length_b   1.000
_cell.length_c   1.000
_cell.angle_alpha   90.00
_cell.angle_beta   90.00
_cell.angle_gamma   90.00
#
_symmetry.space_group_name_H-M   'P 1'
#
loop_
_entity.id
_entity.type
_entity.pdbx_description
1 polymer ?
#
loop_
_entity_poly.entity_id
_entity_poly.type
_entity_poly.pdbx_seq_one_letter_code
_entity_poly.pdbx_strand_id
1 'polypeptide(L)'
;MSSLSFSHTVTERFLRYVTIDTQSDPESPASPSTEKQKDLGRVLAAELKAMGVADAHLDDFGYVYGTIPANTTKKVPVICFCSHMDTSPDVTGKDVKPQLVKDYRGGDITLPGDTSQVIRFTEHPALKNQIGNDIITTDGTTLLGADNKAGVAEIMDAAHFFINNPDVKHGTIKILFTPDEEIGRGVDNVDLKKLGADFGYTMDGESAGSVEDETFSADGATITINGVSAHPGYAKGKMEHAIKIAAAIVERLPKEGCSPETTSGKQGFLHPIGIDGALEQATLSFIVRDFTEEGLKEKEVLLENIVKDVMKDYPRSTYKFEVREQYRNMKQVIDRHPHILEYAIEAIRRAGLRPMRTAIRGGTDGSRLSFMGLPCPNIFAGEHAFHSRLEWVSRQDMEKAVQTIVHLAMIWEEKA
;
A
#
# COMPACT_ATOMS: atom_id res chain seq x y z
N MET A 1 -10.66 25.49 -24.54
CA MET A 1 -10.32 25.65 -23.12
C MET A 1 -8.91 26.20 -23.05
N SER A 2 -8.68 27.26 -22.27
CA SER A 2 -7.30 27.69 -21.98
C SER A 2 -6.57 26.51 -21.32
N SER A 3 -5.35 26.19 -21.75
CA SER A 3 -4.54 25.16 -21.08
C SER A 3 -4.30 25.61 -19.64
N LEU A 4 -4.67 24.77 -18.66
CA LEU A 4 -4.35 25.03 -17.26
C LEU A 4 -2.83 25.16 -17.11
N SER A 5 -2.38 26.19 -16.39
CA SER A 5 -0.99 26.35 -16.03
C SER A 5 -0.77 25.75 -14.65
N PHE A 6 0.19 24.83 -14.55
CA PHE A 6 0.59 24.23 -13.28
C PHE A 6 1.91 24.83 -12.83
N SER A 7 1.97 25.24 -11.56
CA SER A 7 3.20 25.55 -10.85
C SER A 7 3.36 24.52 -9.75
N HIS A 8 4.29 23.59 -9.91
CA HIS A 8 4.45 22.46 -9.02
C HIS A 8 5.32 22.80 -7.81
N THR A 9 4.91 22.32 -6.64
CA THR A 9 5.68 22.36 -5.38
C THR A 9 5.93 20.95 -4.80
N VAL A 10 5.49 19.92 -5.53
CA VAL A 10 5.53 18.52 -5.09
C VAL A 10 6.93 18.02 -4.75
N THR A 11 7.96 18.41 -5.53
CA THR A 11 9.32 17.94 -5.32
C THR A 11 9.92 18.50 -4.04
N GLU A 12 9.75 19.80 -3.76
CA GLU A 12 10.26 20.42 -2.54
C GLU A 12 9.59 19.84 -1.28
N ARG A 13 8.30 19.53 -1.38
CA ARG A 13 7.53 18.86 -0.33
C ARG A 13 8.03 17.45 -0.10
N PHE A 14 8.09 16.65 -1.16
CA PHE A 14 8.56 15.28 -1.12
C PHE A 14 9.94 15.16 -0.47
N LEU A 15 10.93 15.94 -0.94
CA LEU A 15 12.29 15.95 -0.40
C LEU A 15 12.36 16.32 1.08
N ARG A 16 11.40 17.11 1.59
CA ARG A 16 11.31 17.40 3.04
C ARG A 16 10.68 16.24 3.79
N TYR A 17 9.58 15.68 3.29
CA TYR A 17 8.81 14.64 4.00
C TYR A 17 9.61 13.35 4.15
N VAL A 18 10.37 12.94 3.12
CA VAL A 18 11.18 11.71 3.17
C VAL A 18 12.26 11.74 4.25
N THR A 19 12.72 12.92 4.66
CA THR A 19 13.72 13.07 5.74
C THR A 19 13.13 12.91 7.15
N ILE A 20 11.80 12.88 7.28
CA ILE A 20 11.10 12.66 8.56
C ILE A 20 10.90 11.16 8.73
N ASP A 21 11.49 10.57 9.76
CA ASP A 21 11.35 9.16 10.07
C ASP A 21 9.92 8.85 10.55
N THR A 22 9.21 8.03 9.77
CA THR A 22 7.82 7.63 10.02
C THR A 22 7.64 6.11 9.97
N GLN A 23 8.71 5.34 10.08
CA GLN A 23 8.64 3.89 9.93
C GLN A 23 7.69 3.23 10.95
N SER A 24 6.84 2.31 10.49
CA SER A 24 5.92 1.53 11.31
C SER A 24 6.61 0.42 12.11
N ASP A 25 5.96 -0.05 13.17
CA ASP A 25 6.44 -1.15 14.02
C ASP A 25 5.35 -2.24 14.14
N PRO A 26 5.50 -3.39 13.44
CA PRO A 26 4.49 -4.45 13.46
C PRO A 26 4.29 -5.07 14.85
N GLU A 27 5.30 -5.02 15.73
CA GLU A 27 5.25 -5.59 17.08
C GLU A 27 4.58 -4.66 18.09
N SER A 28 4.45 -3.37 17.76
CA SER A 28 3.81 -2.39 18.64
C SER A 28 2.29 -2.58 18.62
N PRO A 29 1.62 -2.65 19.79
CA PRO A 29 0.16 -2.67 19.86
C PRO A 29 -0.46 -1.26 19.84
N ALA A 30 0.35 -0.20 19.77
CA ALA A 30 -0.13 1.18 19.75
C ALA A 30 -0.74 1.54 18.38
N SER A 31 -1.48 2.65 18.35
CA SER A 31 -1.98 3.28 17.13
C SER A 31 -1.77 4.80 17.26
N PRO A 32 -0.84 5.41 16.47
CA PRO A 32 0.01 4.74 15.50
C PRO A 32 1.01 3.81 16.18
N SER A 33 1.52 2.81 15.45
CA SER A 33 2.49 1.84 15.97
C SER A 33 3.77 2.51 16.45
N THR A 34 4.17 3.60 15.80
CA THR A 34 5.26 4.46 16.24
C THR A 34 4.82 5.92 16.35
N GLU A 35 5.08 6.56 17.50
CA GLU A 35 4.69 7.96 17.72
C GLU A 35 5.37 8.95 16.77
N LYS A 36 6.52 8.58 16.18
CA LYS A 36 7.24 9.39 15.19
C LYS A 36 6.45 9.62 13.90
N GLN A 37 5.47 8.78 13.56
CA GLN A 37 4.56 9.04 12.44
C GLN A 37 3.79 10.37 12.61
N LYS A 38 3.45 10.73 13.85
CA LYS A 38 2.79 12.01 14.15
C LYS A 38 3.68 13.22 13.88
N ASP A 39 5.00 13.06 13.76
CA ASP A 39 5.89 14.18 13.44
C ASP A 39 5.61 14.72 12.04
N LEU A 40 5.48 13.83 11.04
CA LEU A 40 5.02 14.19 9.70
C LEU A 40 3.57 14.70 9.74
N GLY A 41 2.68 14.02 10.46
CA GLY A 41 1.28 14.44 10.58
C GLY A 41 1.10 15.87 11.11
N ARG A 42 1.91 16.30 12.08
CA ARG A 42 1.90 17.69 12.59
C ARG A 42 2.37 18.69 11.54
N VAL A 43 3.39 18.34 10.74
CA VAL A 43 3.86 19.17 9.63
C VAL A 43 2.75 19.34 8.59
N LEU A 44 2.13 18.24 8.15
CA LEU A 44 1.07 18.26 7.14
C LEU A 44 -0.14 19.07 7.59
N ALA A 45 -0.62 18.86 8.82
CA ALA A 45 -1.74 19.63 9.37
C ALA A 45 -1.42 21.14 9.48
N ALA A 46 -0.21 21.50 9.89
CA ALA A 46 0.21 22.90 9.95
C ALA A 46 0.31 23.54 8.57
N GLU A 47 0.84 22.84 7.58
CA GLU A 47 0.93 23.33 6.20
C GLU A 47 -0.43 23.48 5.55
N LEU A 48 -1.33 22.50 5.70
CA LEU A 48 -2.72 22.60 5.22
C LEU A 48 -3.41 23.84 5.78
N LYS A 49 -3.30 24.10 7.09
CA LYS A 49 -3.83 25.33 7.71
C LYS A 49 -3.20 26.58 7.13
N ALA A 50 -1.88 26.61 6.97
CA ALA A 50 -1.16 27.76 6.43
C ALA A 50 -1.59 28.09 4.98
N MET A 51 -2.00 27.09 4.21
CA MET A 51 -2.56 27.25 2.86
C MET A 51 -4.05 27.59 2.86
N GLY A 52 -4.75 27.59 4.00
CA GLY A 52 -6.17 27.96 4.08
C GLY A 52 -7.17 26.80 4.22
N VAL A 53 -6.69 25.57 4.43
CA VAL A 53 -7.52 24.42 4.82
C VAL A 53 -7.78 24.51 6.33
N ALA A 54 -8.75 25.34 6.70
CA ALA A 54 -8.93 25.81 8.09
C ALA A 54 -9.25 24.70 9.11
N ASP A 55 -9.95 23.65 8.68
CA ASP A 55 -10.34 22.52 9.55
C ASP A 55 -9.26 21.43 9.64
N ALA A 56 -8.11 21.63 8.99
CA ALA A 56 -7.06 20.61 8.99
C ALA A 56 -6.58 20.32 10.40
N HIS A 57 -6.36 19.06 10.76
CA HIS A 57 -5.82 18.69 12.07
C HIS A 57 -5.33 17.25 12.08
N LEU A 58 -4.41 16.98 13.01
CA LEU A 58 -3.98 15.65 13.40
C LEU A 58 -4.82 15.20 14.60
N ASP A 59 -5.35 13.98 14.57
CA ASP A 59 -6.07 13.40 15.72
C ASP A 59 -5.17 12.54 16.63
N ASP A 60 -5.76 11.99 17.69
CA ASP A 60 -5.04 11.22 18.70
C ASP A 60 -4.47 9.89 18.16
N PHE A 61 -5.10 9.31 17.14
CA PHE A 61 -4.67 8.07 16.48
C PHE A 61 -3.66 8.31 15.36
N GLY A 62 -3.33 9.57 15.06
CA GLY A 62 -2.33 9.92 14.07
C GLY A 62 -2.88 10.20 12.68
N TYR A 63 -4.19 10.32 12.50
CA TYR A 63 -4.78 10.68 11.20
C TYR A 63 -4.77 12.19 10.99
N VAL A 64 -4.38 12.62 9.79
CA VAL A 64 -4.57 14.01 9.36
C VAL A 64 -5.83 14.11 8.51
N TYR A 65 -6.74 14.98 8.91
CA TYR A 65 -7.93 15.33 8.12
C TYR A 65 -7.80 16.76 7.60
N GLY A 66 -8.47 17.06 6.49
CA GLY A 66 -8.69 18.43 6.01
C GLY A 66 -9.80 18.51 4.95
N THR A 67 -10.38 19.69 4.79
CA THR A 67 -11.44 19.95 3.81
C THR A 67 -11.12 21.17 2.94
N ILE A 68 -11.07 20.98 1.62
CA ILE A 68 -11.13 22.07 0.65
C ILE A 68 -12.62 22.28 0.30
N PRO A 69 -13.23 23.42 0.68
CA PRO A 69 -14.65 23.66 0.43
C PRO A 69 -14.97 23.72 -1.06
N ALA A 70 -16.17 23.28 -1.45
CA ALA A 70 -16.65 23.44 -2.82
C ALA A 70 -16.66 24.93 -3.25
N ASN A 71 -16.35 25.20 -4.51
CA ASN A 71 -16.37 26.55 -5.10
C ASN A 71 -17.34 26.67 -6.31
N THR A 72 -18.25 25.70 -6.43
CA THR A 72 -19.34 25.64 -7.42
C THR A 72 -20.71 25.67 -6.74
N THR A 73 -21.75 26.00 -7.50
CA THR A 73 -23.16 25.92 -7.07
C THR A 73 -23.80 24.57 -7.37
N LYS A 74 -23.12 23.67 -8.11
CA LYS A 74 -23.62 22.32 -8.40
C LYS A 74 -23.59 21.45 -7.16
N LYS A 75 -24.45 20.42 -7.14
CA LYS A 75 -24.43 19.39 -6.10
C LYS A 75 -23.47 18.27 -6.51
N VAL A 76 -22.19 18.48 -6.25
CA VAL A 76 -21.12 17.51 -6.54
C VAL A 76 -20.98 16.52 -5.37
N PRO A 77 -20.84 15.21 -5.62
CA PRO A 77 -20.44 14.25 -4.57
C PRO A 77 -19.13 14.66 -3.89
N VAL A 78 -19.03 14.39 -2.59
CA VAL A 78 -17.82 14.68 -1.81
C VAL A 78 -16.79 13.60 -2.11
N ILE A 79 -15.60 13.98 -2.56
CA ILE A 79 -14.52 13.03 -2.85
C ILE A 79 -13.39 13.18 -1.84
N CYS A 80 -12.70 12.09 -1.53
CA CYS A 80 -11.52 12.05 -0.68
C CYS A 80 -10.29 11.64 -1.47
N PHE A 81 -9.17 12.32 -1.25
CA PHE A 81 -7.84 11.81 -1.61
C PHE A 81 -7.13 11.35 -0.35
N CYS A 82 -6.53 10.16 -0.42
CA CYS A 82 -5.90 9.50 0.71
C CYS A 82 -4.48 9.03 0.36
N SER A 83 -3.56 9.13 1.32
CA SER A 83 -2.21 8.57 1.26
C SER A 83 -1.75 8.22 2.66
N HIS A 84 -0.86 7.24 2.80
CA HIS A 84 -0.30 6.90 4.11
C HIS A 84 1.00 7.67 4.39
N MET A 85 1.31 7.84 5.67
CA MET A 85 2.45 8.64 6.13
C MET A 85 3.64 7.78 6.55
N ASP A 86 3.39 6.53 6.90
CA ASP A 86 4.44 5.62 7.34
C ASP A 86 5.31 5.13 6.20
N THR A 87 6.33 4.37 6.56
CA THR A 87 7.20 3.68 5.60
C THR A 87 7.44 2.28 6.11
N SER A 88 7.59 1.32 5.20
CA SER A 88 7.78 -0.09 5.52
C SER A 88 8.83 -0.39 6.61
N PRO A 89 8.58 -1.37 7.49
CA PRO A 89 9.56 -1.86 8.46
C PRO A 89 10.74 -2.63 7.82
N ASP A 90 10.65 -3.03 6.55
CA ASP A 90 11.62 -3.94 5.90
C ASP A 90 13.01 -3.33 5.70
N VAL A 91 13.07 -2.02 5.46
CA VAL A 91 14.31 -1.25 5.35
C VAL A 91 14.14 0.03 6.16
N THR A 92 15.17 0.45 6.89
CA THR A 92 15.08 1.66 7.70
C THR A 92 14.76 2.89 6.86
N GLY A 93 13.73 3.65 7.29
CA GLY A 93 13.38 4.98 6.77
C GLY A 93 13.94 6.12 7.62
N LYS A 94 14.93 5.84 8.47
CA LYS A 94 15.57 6.83 9.33
C LYS A 94 16.79 7.44 8.63
N ASP A 95 16.94 8.76 8.74
CA ASP A 95 18.08 9.52 8.19
C ASP A 95 18.22 9.39 6.65
N VAL A 96 17.08 9.32 5.94
CA VAL A 96 17.03 9.26 4.47
C VAL A 96 17.76 10.44 3.83
N LYS A 97 18.60 10.15 2.84
CA LYS A 97 19.34 11.16 2.05
C LYS A 97 18.95 11.07 0.58
N PRO A 98 17.88 11.78 0.15
CA PRO A 98 17.42 11.70 -1.22
C PRO A 98 18.48 12.27 -2.18
N GLN A 99 18.68 11.58 -3.31
CA GLN A 99 19.59 11.97 -4.38
C GLN A 99 18.79 12.36 -5.62
N LEU A 100 19.09 13.51 -6.21
CA LEU A 100 18.44 13.97 -7.43
C LEU A 100 19.33 13.69 -8.64
N VAL A 101 18.96 12.68 -9.43
CA VAL A 101 19.56 12.36 -10.72
C VAL A 101 18.83 13.16 -11.80
N LYS A 102 19.40 14.30 -12.17
CA LYS A 102 18.80 15.18 -13.18
C LYS A 102 18.96 14.61 -14.58
N ASP A 103 17.95 14.81 -15.41
CA ASP A 103 18.01 14.56 -16.85
C ASP A 103 18.56 13.16 -17.16
N TYR A 104 17.95 12.15 -16.52
CA TYR A 104 18.40 10.77 -16.56
C TYR A 104 18.54 10.27 -17.99
N ARG A 105 19.74 9.82 -18.38
CA ARG A 105 20.07 9.45 -19.76
C ARG A 105 19.93 7.96 -20.08
N GLY A 106 19.32 7.19 -19.17
CA GLY A 106 19.29 5.73 -19.24
C GLY A 106 20.54 5.10 -18.60
N GLY A 107 20.49 3.77 -18.43
CA GLY A 107 21.57 2.99 -17.82
C GLY A 107 21.41 2.79 -16.31
N ASP A 108 22.40 2.18 -15.69
CA ASP A 108 22.34 1.86 -14.26
C ASP A 108 22.56 3.12 -13.39
N ILE A 109 21.85 3.21 -12.26
CA ILE A 109 22.05 4.27 -11.26
C ILE A 109 22.74 3.65 -10.04
N THR A 110 24.01 4.02 -9.81
CA THR A 110 24.76 3.58 -8.62
C THR A 110 24.49 4.53 -7.46
N LEU A 111 24.13 3.98 -6.29
CA LEU A 111 23.76 4.77 -5.13
C LEU A 111 25.02 5.19 -4.32
N PRO A 112 25.16 6.48 -3.94
CA PRO A 112 26.45 7.01 -3.48
C PRO A 112 26.85 6.65 -2.04
N GLY A 113 25.88 6.32 -1.18
CA GLY A 113 26.08 5.91 0.21
C GLY A 113 26.40 4.42 0.37
N ASP A 114 25.94 3.57 -0.55
CA ASP A 114 26.39 2.18 -0.70
C ASP A 114 26.46 1.80 -2.18
N THR A 115 27.67 1.82 -2.75
CA THR A 115 27.90 1.56 -4.17
C THR A 115 27.64 0.11 -4.61
N SER A 116 27.39 -0.80 -3.66
CA SER A 116 26.90 -2.15 -3.99
C SER A 116 25.43 -2.16 -4.40
N GLN A 117 24.67 -1.15 -3.97
CA GLN A 117 23.29 -0.93 -4.38
C GLN A 117 23.27 -0.21 -5.73
N VAL A 118 22.72 -0.87 -6.73
CA VAL A 118 22.62 -0.34 -8.10
C VAL A 118 21.21 -0.58 -8.61
N ILE A 119 20.51 0.50 -8.96
CA ILE A 119 19.23 0.41 -9.66
C ILE A 119 19.54 0.05 -11.11
N ARG A 120 19.45 -1.24 -11.45
CA ARG A 120 19.84 -1.72 -12.77
C ARG A 120 18.76 -1.49 -13.81
N PHE A 121 19.15 -0.99 -14.97
CA PHE A 121 18.22 -0.72 -16.06
C PHE A 121 17.48 -1.96 -16.56
N THR A 122 18.12 -3.12 -16.48
CA THR A 122 17.54 -4.41 -16.89
C THR A 122 16.58 -5.01 -15.86
N GLU A 123 16.73 -4.63 -14.59
CA GLU A 123 15.93 -5.14 -13.47
C GLU A 123 14.75 -4.22 -13.14
N HIS A 124 14.82 -2.95 -13.55
CA HIS A 124 13.76 -1.95 -13.39
C HIS A 124 13.25 -1.44 -14.76
N PRO A 125 12.34 -2.18 -15.42
CA PRO A 125 11.84 -1.82 -16.75
C PRO A 125 11.22 -0.42 -16.86
N ALA A 126 10.66 0.09 -15.76
CA ALA A 126 10.05 1.42 -15.70
C ALA A 126 11.05 2.56 -15.99
N LEU A 127 12.35 2.37 -15.75
CA LEU A 127 13.39 3.36 -16.08
C LEU A 127 13.43 3.71 -17.58
N LYS A 128 12.94 2.81 -18.46
CA LYS A 128 12.84 3.10 -19.90
C LYS A 128 11.95 4.30 -20.19
N ASN A 129 10.92 4.52 -19.36
CA ASN A 129 9.97 5.63 -19.52
C ASN A 129 10.47 6.93 -18.90
N GLN A 130 11.62 6.91 -18.22
CA GLN A 130 12.15 8.05 -17.47
C GLN A 130 13.34 8.74 -18.14
N ILE A 131 13.70 8.35 -19.37
CA ILE A 131 14.80 9.00 -20.09
C ILE A 131 14.44 10.46 -20.36
N GLY A 132 15.27 11.38 -19.86
CA GLY A 132 15.07 12.83 -19.91
C GLY A 132 14.34 13.42 -18.70
N ASN A 133 13.83 12.57 -17.79
CA ASN A 133 13.21 12.99 -16.54
C ASN A 133 14.23 13.13 -15.40
N ASP A 134 13.83 13.78 -14.32
CA ASP A 134 14.61 13.83 -13.09
C ASP A 134 14.14 12.69 -12.17
N ILE A 135 15.08 11.85 -11.72
CA ILE A 135 14.81 10.73 -10.82
C ILE A 135 15.31 11.07 -9.42
N ILE A 136 14.50 10.78 -8.42
CA ILE A 136 14.87 10.89 -7.00
C ILE A 136 15.07 9.48 -6.47
N THR A 137 16.24 9.22 -5.89
CA THR A 137 16.62 7.92 -5.30
C THR A 137 17.03 8.09 -3.84
N THR A 138 17.27 6.98 -3.15
CA THR A 138 18.01 6.95 -1.88
C THR A 138 19.51 7.22 -2.10
N ASP A 139 20.29 7.27 -1.01
CA ASP A 139 21.75 7.12 -1.08
C ASP A 139 22.21 5.64 -1.06
N GLY A 140 21.29 4.68 -0.94
CA GLY A 140 21.57 3.25 -0.86
C GLY A 140 21.68 2.71 0.56
N THR A 141 21.60 3.55 1.60
CA THR A 141 21.70 3.08 3.00
C THR A 141 20.33 2.85 3.67
N THR A 142 19.29 3.48 3.14
CA THR A 142 17.90 3.49 3.63
C THR A 142 16.92 3.13 2.50
N LEU A 143 15.63 2.99 2.80
CA LEU A 143 14.57 3.20 1.79
C LEU A 143 14.42 4.70 1.47
N LEU A 144 13.62 5.06 0.46
CA LEU A 144 13.34 6.45 0.09
C LEU A 144 12.11 6.98 0.84
N GLY A 145 11.07 6.15 0.93
CA GLY A 145 9.74 6.56 1.38
C GLY A 145 8.97 7.29 0.28
N ALA A 146 9.21 6.94 -0.99
CA ALA A 146 8.30 7.31 -2.07
C ALA A 146 6.93 6.73 -1.80
N ASP A 147 6.89 5.44 -1.43
CA ASP A 147 5.78 4.76 -0.78
C ASP A 147 5.67 5.19 0.69
N ASN A 148 4.70 6.03 1.09
CA ASN A 148 3.75 6.76 0.23
C ASN A 148 3.84 8.29 0.37
N LYS A 149 5.02 8.81 0.71
CA LYS A 149 5.21 10.27 0.83
C LYS A 149 5.18 10.99 -0.51
N ALA A 150 5.30 10.28 -1.65
CA ALA A 150 5.01 10.82 -2.98
C ALA A 150 3.52 11.19 -3.08
N GLY A 151 2.62 10.26 -2.79
CA GLY A 151 1.17 10.51 -2.74
C GLY A 151 0.78 11.62 -1.77
N VAL A 152 1.39 11.65 -0.58
CA VAL A 152 1.21 12.76 0.38
C VAL A 152 1.61 14.10 -0.24
N ALA A 153 2.79 14.17 -0.88
CA ALA A 153 3.27 15.40 -1.51
C ALA A 153 2.38 15.83 -2.68
N GLU A 154 1.86 14.89 -3.46
CA GLU A 154 0.97 15.14 -4.59
C GLU A 154 -0.37 15.73 -4.14
N ILE A 155 -0.98 15.15 -3.10
CA ILE A 155 -2.22 15.66 -2.51
C ILE A 155 -2.00 17.07 -1.94
N MET A 156 -0.86 17.30 -1.27
CA MET A 156 -0.50 18.62 -0.75
C MET A 156 -0.31 19.67 -1.84
N ASP A 157 0.32 19.30 -2.97
CA ASP A 157 0.50 20.21 -4.11
C ASP A 157 -0.82 20.46 -4.88
N ALA A 158 -1.69 19.45 -4.99
CA ALA A 158 -3.03 19.64 -5.55
C ALA A 158 -3.91 20.54 -4.65
N ALA A 159 -3.81 20.40 -3.32
CA ALA A 159 -4.47 21.31 -2.39
C ALA A 159 -3.98 22.75 -2.58
N HIS A 160 -2.65 22.94 -2.67
CA HIS A 160 -2.05 24.23 -2.98
C HIS A 160 -2.55 24.79 -4.31
N PHE A 161 -2.70 23.95 -5.35
CA PHE A 161 -3.25 24.36 -6.64
C PHE A 161 -4.68 24.90 -6.51
N PHE A 162 -5.60 24.18 -5.86
CA PHE A 162 -7.01 24.60 -5.76
C PHE A 162 -7.17 25.90 -4.99
N ILE A 163 -6.44 26.07 -3.89
CA ILE A 163 -6.46 27.31 -3.11
C ILE A 163 -6.02 28.52 -3.94
N ASN A 164 -4.98 28.36 -4.77
CA ASN A 164 -4.43 29.45 -5.56
C ASN A 164 -5.12 29.66 -6.92
N ASN A 165 -6.04 28.77 -7.31
CA ASN A 165 -6.75 28.84 -8.59
C ASN A 165 -8.27 28.72 -8.38
N PRO A 166 -8.93 29.70 -7.71
CA PRO A 166 -10.36 29.64 -7.36
C PRO A 166 -11.33 29.62 -8.55
N ASP A 167 -10.83 29.89 -9.75
CA ASP A 167 -11.59 29.79 -11.00
C ASP A 167 -11.75 28.35 -11.50
N VAL A 168 -10.88 27.43 -11.05
CA VAL A 168 -11.00 25.99 -11.35
C VAL A 168 -12.08 25.39 -10.47
N LYS A 169 -13.18 24.95 -11.09
CA LYS A 169 -14.36 24.49 -10.35
C LYS A 169 -14.21 23.06 -9.84
N HIS A 170 -14.58 22.86 -8.58
CA HIS A 170 -14.58 21.56 -7.91
C HIS A 170 -15.66 21.49 -6.82
N GLY A 171 -16.09 20.27 -6.51
CA GLY A 171 -16.91 19.97 -5.33
C GLY A 171 -16.12 20.07 -4.02
N THR A 172 -16.70 19.59 -2.92
CA THR A 172 -15.96 19.48 -1.66
C THR A 172 -14.93 18.36 -1.79
N ILE A 173 -13.68 18.66 -1.44
CA ILE A 173 -12.58 17.69 -1.45
C ILE A 173 -12.13 17.45 -0.01
N LYS A 174 -12.06 16.18 0.37
CA LYS A 174 -11.53 15.72 1.65
C LYS A 174 -10.11 15.21 1.46
N ILE A 175 -9.28 15.48 2.45
CA ILE A 175 -7.90 15.00 2.54
C ILE A 175 -7.82 14.11 3.77
N LEU A 176 -7.24 12.92 3.59
CA LEU A 176 -6.94 11.98 4.65
C LEU A 176 -5.48 11.53 4.52
N PHE A 177 -4.69 11.67 5.58
CA PHE A 177 -3.40 10.99 5.68
C PHE A 177 -3.44 9.98 6.82
N THR A 178 -3.17 8.71 6.51
CA THR A 178 -3.29 7.57 7.43
C THR A 178 -1.93 7.16 8.02
N PRO A 179 -1.89 6.66 9.27
CA PRO A 179 -0.73 5.98 9.84
C PRO A 179 -0.86 4.44 9.70
N ASP A 180 0.25 3.70 9.80
CA ASP A 180 0.28 2.23 9.88
C ASP A 180 -0.32 1.45 8.69
N GLU A 181 -0.28 1.99 7.48
CA GLU A 181 -0.72 1.24 6.27
C GLU A 181 0.16 0.00 6.08
N GLU A 182 1.48 0.16 6.26
CA GLU A 182 2.50 -0.85 5.96
C GLU A 182 2.41 -2.10 6.85
N ILE A 183 1.67 -2.00 7.95
CA ILE A 183 1.39 -3.11 8.87
C ILE A 183 -0.09 -3.51 8.87
N GLY A 184 -0.85 -3.03 7.87
CA GLY A 184 -2.24 -3.37 7.59
C GLY A 184 -3.26 -2.71 8.51
N ARG A 185 -2.88 -1.66 9.26
CA ARG A 185 -3.73 -0.99 10.27
C ARG A 185 -4.14 0.42 9.88
N GLY A 186 -3.74 0.87 8.69
CA GLY A 186 -4.04 2.16 8.08
C GLY A 186 -5.40 2.72 8.39
N VAL A 187 -6.45 1.90 8.24
CA VAL A 187 -7.84 2.36 8.38
C VAL A 187 -8.57 1.90 9.66
N ASP A 188 -7.88 1.32 10.62
CA ASP A 188 -8.51 0.73 11.83
C ASP A 188 -9.31 1.75 12.66
N ASN A 189 -8.82 2.99 12.75
CA ASN A 189 -9.40 4.04 13.59
C ASN A 189 -9.88 5.27 12.77
N VAL A 190 -10.04 5.13 11.46
CA VAL A 190 -10.55 6.22 10.60
C VAL A 190 -11.99 6.57 10.99
N ASP A 191 -12.25 7.86 11.23
CA ASP A 191 -13.61 8.37 11.44
C ASP A 191 -14.26 8.71 10.09
N LEU A 192 -14.93 7.71 9.49
CA LEU A 192 -15.64 7.90 8.23
C LEU A 192 -16.80 8.89 8.30
N LYS A 193 -17.43 9.06 9.47
CA LYS A 193 -18.53 10.02 9.63
C LYS A 193 -18.00 11.45 9.56
N LYS A 194 -16.86 11.70 10.20
CA LYS A 194 -16.14 12.98 10.13
C LYS A 194 -15.55 13.23 8.75
N LEU A 195 -15.00 12.19 8.11
CA LEU A 195 -14.50 12.29 6.74
C LEU A 195 -15.63 12.71 5.80
N GLY A 196 -16.78 12.04 5.88
CA GLY A 196 -18.01 12.45 5.19
C GLY A 196 -17.87 12.52 3.67
N ALA A 197 -17.02 11.68 3.08
CA ALA A 197 -16.86 11.55 1.65
C ALA A 197 -17.78 10.45 1.10
N ASP A 198 -18.29 10.66 -0.12
CA ASP A 198 -19.06 9.66 -0.85
C ASP A 198 -18.14 8.63 -1.52
N PHE A 199 -16.98 9.08 -2.00
CA PHE A 199 -15.98 8.26 -2.70
C PHE A 199 -14.55 8.65 -2.31
N GLY A 200 -13.62 7.72 -2.40
CA GLY A 200 -12.20 7.94 -2.13
C GLY A 200 -11.31 7.61 -3.32
N TYR A 201 -10.05 8.07 -3.27
CA TYR A 201 -8.97 7.66 -4.13
C TYR A 201 -7.68 7.61 -3.30
N THR A 202 -7.04 6.44 -3.23
CA THR A 202 -5.67 6.36 -2.70
C THR A 202 -4.69 6.81 -3.78
N MET A 203 -3.68 7.59 -3.40
CA MET A 203 -2.56 7.99 -4.26
C MET A 203 -1.34 7.15 -3.87
N ASP A 204 -1.37 5.86 -4.19
CA ASP A 204 -0.50 4.82 -3.60
C ASP A 204 -0.19 3.71 -4.62
N GLY A 205 -0.08 4.11 -5.88
CA GLY A 205 0.18 3.20 -7.00
C GLY A 205 1.55 3.44 -7.62
N GLU A 206 2.05 2.42 -8.31
CA GLU A 206 3.36 2.47 -8.95
C GLU A 206 3.40 3.42 -10.17
N SER A 207 3.32 2.85 -11.37
CA SER A 207 3.73 3.52 -12.60
C SER A 207 2.77 4.61 -13.03
N ALA A 208 3.31 5.73 -13.53
CA ALA A 208 2.52 6.81 -14.11
C ALA A 208 1.42 6.31 -15.07
N GLY A 209 0.18 6.69 -14.74
CA GLY A 209 -1.02 6.32 -15.48
C GLY A 209 -1.67 5.00 -15.06
N SER A 210 -1.13 4.29 -14.07
CA SER A 210 -1.82 3.15 -13.48
C SER A 210 -3.05 3.60 -12.67
N VAL A 211 -4.07 2.74 -12.68
CA VAL A 211 -5.26 2.85 -11.84
C VAL A 211 -5.76 1.45 -11.53
N GLU A 212 -6.13 1.21 -10.28
CA GLU A 212 -6.39 -0.13 -9.76
C GLU A 212 -7.74 -0.15 -9.06
N ASP A 213 -8.61 -1.06 -9.51
CA ASP A 213 -9.94 -1.29 -8.94
C ASP A 213 -10.07 -2.71 -8.36
N GLU A 214 -8.97 -3.44 -8.25
CA GLU A 214 -8.96 -4.86 -7.92
C GLU A 214 -7.74 -5.20 -7.07
N THR A 215 -7.97 -5.89 -5.95
CA THR A 215 -6.93 -6.38 -5.03
C THR A 215 -7.06 -7.88 -4.82
N PHE A 216 -6.09 -8.52 -4.16
CA PHE A 216 -6.38 -9.81 -3.56
C PHE A 216 -7.51 -9.68 -2.52
N SER A 217 -8.21 -10.78 -2.31
CA SER A 217 -8.81 -11.11 -1.03
C SER A 217 -7.78 -11.88 -0.21
N ALA A 218 -7.81 -11.71 1.11
CA ALA A 218 -6.77 -12.18 2.00
C ALA A 218 -7.35 -12.79 3.29
N ASP A 219 -6.85 -13.98 3.60
CA ASP A 219 -7.04 -14.63 4.90
C ASP A 219 -5.67 -14.97 5.49
N GLY A 220 -5.60 -15.04 6.82
CA GLY A 220 -4.49 -15.62 7.56
C GLY A 220 -4.88 -17.00 8.08
N ALA A 221 -3.98 -17.98 7.99
CA ALA A 221 -4.20 -19.31 8.55
C ALA A 221 -3.12 -19.63 9.60
N THR A 222 -3.54 -20.10 10.77
CA THR A 222 -2.65 -20.54 11.85
C THR A 222 -2.89 -22.01 12.15
N ILE A 223 -1.80 -22.79 12.16
CA ILE A 223 -1.83 -24.23 12.42
C ILE A 223 -1.04 -24.47 13.70
N THR A 224 -1.71 -24.81 14.79
CA THR A 224 -1.06 -25.21 16.05
C THR A 224 -1.01 -26.72 16.12
N ILE A 225 0.18 -27.29 16.21
CA ILE A 225 0.43 -28.74 16.24
C ILE A 225 0.89 -29.10 17.65
N ASN A 226 0.22 -30.06 18.29
CA ASN A 226 0.65 -30.63 19.55
C ASN A 226 1.21 -32.03 19.29
N GLY A 227 2.52 -32.20 19.51
CA GLY A 227 3.23 -33.46 19.45
C GLY A 227 3.11 -34.28 20.74
N VAL A 228 3.97 -35.29 20.86
CA VAL A 228 4.08 -36.16 22.03
C VAL A 228 5.52 -36.20 22.51
N SER A 229 5.74 -35.73 23.73
CA SER A 229 7.06 -35.69 24.36
C SER A 229 7.49 -37.01 24.99
N ALA A 230 8.79 -37.27 24.91
CA ALA A 230 9.46 -38.31 25.65
C ALA A 230 10.94 -37.93 25.83
N HIS A 231 11.58 -38.42 26.89
CA HIS A 231 13.03 -38.29 27.01
C HIS A 231 13.72 -38.90 25.77
N PRO A 232 14.65 -38.21 25.08
CA PRO A 232 15.23 -38.67 23.81
C PRO A 232 15.80 -40.09 23.87
N GLY A 233 16.45 -40.46 24.98
CA GLY A 233 16.99 -41.82 25.20
C GLY A 233 15.95 -42.95 25.27
N TYR A 234 14.66 -42.63 25.45
CA TYR A 234 13.57 -43.59 25.60
C TYR A 234 12.41 -43.34 24.61
N ALA A 235 12.66 -42.55 23.57
CA ALA A 235 11.65 -42.01 22.68
C ALA A 235 11.12 -42.99 21.60
N LYS A 236 11.82 -44.11 21.37
CA LYS A 236 11.50 -45.06 20.29
C LYS A 236 10.05 -45.54 20.39
N GLY A 237 9.27 -45.29 19.35
CA GLY A 237 7.84 -45.66 19.27
C GLY A 237 6.92 -44.84 20.17
N LYS A 238 7.43 -43.79 20.85
CA LYS A 238 6.67 -42.96 21.81
C LYS A 238 6.55 -41.49 21.38
N MET A 239 7.65 -40.90 20.96
CA MET A 239 7.71 -39.49 20.60
C MET A 239 7.12 -39.23 19.21
N GLU A 240 6.36 -38.15 19.09
CA GLU A 240 5.95 -37.55 17.83
C GLU A 240 6.30 -36.07 17.91
N HIS A 241 7.25 -35.63 17.09
CA HIS A 241 7.95 -34.36 17.30
C HIS A 241 7.26 -33.23 16.53
N ALA A 242 6.71 -32.22 17.22
CA ALA A 242 5.90 -31.17 16.59
C ALA A 242 6.65 -30.43 15.45
N ILE A 243 7.93 -30.06 15.65
CA ILE A 243 8.76 -29.46 14.57
C ILE A 243 8.85 -30.36 13.33
N LYS A 244 8.96 -31.69 13.48
CA LYS A 244 9.05 -32.59 12.33
C LYS A 244 7.73 -32.66 11.56
N ILE A 245 6.61 -32.61 12.28
CA ILE A 245 5.28 -32.55 11.69
C ILE A 245 5.12 -31.22 10.92
N ALA A 246 5.49 -30.10 11.54
CA ALA A 246 5.46 -28.78 10.91
C ALA A 246 6.30 -28.74 9.62
N ALA A 247 7.54 -29.25 9.67
CA ALA A 247 8.42 -29.34 8.50
C ALA A 247 7.83 -30.23 7.39
N ALA A 248 7.18 -31.34 7.74
CA ALA A 248 6.52 -32.20 6.76
C ALA A 248 5.31 -31.53 6.08
N ILE A 249 4.59 -30.66 6.78
CA ILE A 249 3.51 -29.84 6.19
C ILE A 249 4.08 -28.85 5.18
N VAL A 250 5.10 -28.09 5.58
CA VAL A 250 5.75 -27.10 4.70
C VAL A 250 6.34 -27.78 3.46
N GLU A 251 6.97 -28.94 3.61
CA GLU A 251 7.57 -29.66 2.48
C GLU A 251 6.53 -30.15 1.46
N ARG A 252 5.31 -30.45 1.90
CA ARG A 252 4.20 -30.91 1.03
C ARG A 252 3.43 -29.78 0.35
N LEU A 253 3.76 -28.51 0.61
CA LEU A 253 3.17 -27.39 -0.12
C LEU A 253 3.49 -27.50 -1.63
N PRO A 254 2.61 -27.03 -2.53
CA PRO A 254 2.88 -27.01 -3.95
C PRO A 254 4.15 -26.23 -4.26
N LYS A 255 5.09 -26.85 -4.98
CA LYS A 255 6.35 -26.19 -5.36
C LYS A 255 6.20 -25.20 -6.52
N GLU A 256 5.11 -25.31 -7.28
CA GLU A 256 4.82 -24.49 -8.46
C GLU A 256 3.35 -24.04 -8.45
N GLY A 257 3.08 -22.86 -8.98
CA GLY A 257 1.72 -22.36 -9.24
C GLY A 257 0.88 -22.01 -8.00
N CYS A 258 1.42 -22.07 -6.77
CA CYS A 258 0.71 -21.70 -5.54
C CYS A 258 1.61 -21.08 -4.46
N SER A 259 2.66 -20.36 -4.88
CA SER A 259 3.57 -19.61 -4.01
C SER A 259 3.84 -18.21 -4.60
N PRO A 260 4.19 -17.19 -3.80
CA PRO A 260 4.55 -15.87 -4.31
C PRO A 260 5.66 -15.91 -5.37
N GLU A 261 6.70 -16.71 -5.14
CA GLU A 261 7.87 -16.84 -6.01
C GLU A 261 7.61 -17.59 -7.32
N THR A 262 6.49 -18.31 -7.44
CA THR A 262 6.11 -19.03 -8.67
C THR A 262 4.80 -18.56 -9.30
N THR A 263 4.22 -17.44 -8.85
CA THR A 263 2.92 -16.95 -9.35
C THR A 263 2.99 -15.50 -9.80
N SER A 264 2.15 -15.14 -10.79
CA SER A 264 2.06 -13.77 -11.30
C SER A 264 0.63 -13.42 -11.72
N GLY A 265 0.38 -12.14 -11.99
CA GLY A 265 -0.93 -11.65 -12.42
C GLY A 265 -2.03 -12.02 -11.43
N LYS A 266 -3.06 -12.74 -11.90
CA LYS A 266 -4.23 -13.13 -11.08
C LYS A 266 -4.10 -14.46 -10.34
N GLN A 267 -2.95 -15.11 -10.38
CA GLN A 267 -2.74 -16.37 -9.67
C GLN A 267 -2.60 -16.12 -8.16
N GLY A 268 -3.51 -16.65 -7.35
CA GLY A 268 -3.38 -16.64 -5.89
C GLY A 268 -2.34 -17.64 -5.37
N PHE A 269 -2.08 -17.63 -4.07
CA PHE A 269 -1.06 -18.48 -3.44
C PHE A 269 -1.33 -18.80 -1.96
N LEU A 270 -0.60 -19.80 -1.46
CA LEU A 270 -0.37 -20.06 -0.04
C LEU A 270 1.07 -19.68 0.28
N HIS A 271 1.28 -18.91 1.34
CA HIS A 271 2.63 -18.52 1.74
C HIS A 271 2.84 -18.70 3.25
N PRO A 272 3.73 -19.61 3.68
CA PRO A 272 4.13 -19.71 5.08
C PRO A 272 4.97 -18.48 5.45
N ILE A 273 4.52 -17.75 6.47
CA ILE A 273 5.18 -16.51 6.95
C ILE A 273 5.91 -16.70 8.28
N GLY A 274 5.70 -17.82 8.96
CA GLY A 274 6.33 -18.07 10.24
C GLY A 274 6.24 -19.53 10.66
N ILE A 275 7.29 -19.99 11.33
CA ILE A 275 7.35 -21.26 12.04
C ILE A 275 8.02 -21.01 13.39
N ASP A 276 7.31 -21.33 14.47
CA ASP A 276 7.87 -21.34 15.83
C ASP A 276 7.54 -22.67 16.49
N GLY A 277 8.39 -23.15 17.39
CA GLY A 277 8.05 -24.34 18.13
C GLY A 277 9.19 -25.05 18.81
N ALA A 278 8.77 -26.00 19.64
CA ALA A 278 9.61 -26.93 20.36
C ALA A 278 9.11 -28.37 20.12
N LEU A 279 9.61 -29.31 20.92
CA LEU A 279 9.27 -30.72 20.80
C LEU A 279 7.76 -31.00 20.95
N GLU A 280 7.14 -30.38 21.95
CA GLU A 280 5.72 -30.60 22.31
C GLU A 280 4.73 -29.83 21.45
N GLN A 281 5.10 -28.66 20.96
CA GLN A 281 4.20 -27.81 20.21
C GLN A 281 4.95 -27.03 19.15
N ALA A 282 4.34 -26.88 17.97
CA ALA A 282 4.81 -26.00 16.91
C ALA A 282 3.63 -25.27 16.29
N THR A 283 3.86 -24.04 15.87
CA THR A 283 2.88 -23.18 15.20
C THR A 283 3.40 -22.83 13.81
N LEU A 284 2.55 -22.99 12.80
CA LEU A 284 2.77 -22.47 11.45
C LEU A 284 1.80 -21.32 11.20
N SER A 285 2.31 -20.21 10.69
CA SER A 285 1.52 -19.07 10.26
C SER A 285 1.59 -18.95 8.74
N PHE A 286 0.45 -18.76 8.11
CA PHE A 286 0.28 -18.64 6.68
C PHE A 286 -0.51 -17.38 6.32
N ILE A 287 -0.22 -16.85 5.14
CA ILE A 287 -1.13 -15.97 4.42
C ILE A 287 -1.70 -16.71 3.20
N VAL A 288 -2.99 -16.53 2.98
CA VAL A 288 -3.75 -17.07 1.86
C VAL A 288 -4.20 -15.90 0.99
N ARG A 289 -3.94 -15.97 -0.31
CA ARG A 289 -4.25 -14.89 -1.25
C ARG A 289 -4.93 -15.44 -2.48
N ASP A 290 -6.03 -14.82 -2.90
CA ASP A 290 -6.64 -15.03 -4.20
C ASP A 290 -7.52 -13.84 -4.59
N PHE A 291 -7.72 -13.60 -5.89
CA PHE A 291 -8.59 -12.51 -6.35
C PHE A 291 -10.07 -12.80 -6.07
N THR A 292 -10.42 -14.07 -5.87
CA THR A 292 -11.78 -14.55 -5.63
C THR A 292 -11.89 -15.20 -4.25
N GLU A 293 -13.04 -15.06 -3.59
CA GLU A 293 -13.29 -15.76 -2.32
C GLU A 293 -13.40 -17.27 -2.50
N GLU A 294 -13.83 -17.73 -3.67
CA GLU A 294 -13.83 -19.16 -4.00
C GLU A 294 -12.40 -19.70 -4.05
N GLY A 295 -11.49 -19.01 -4.76
CA GLY A 295 -10.08 -19.37 -4.84
C GLY A 295 -9.32 -19.26 -3.51
N LEU A 296 -9.77 -18.42 -2.57
CA LEU A 296 -9.28 -18.42 -1.18
C LEU A 296 -9.67 -19.72 -0.47
N LYS A 297 -10.97 -20.04 -0.49
CA LYS A 297 -11.51 -21.26 0.16
C LYS A 297 -10.90 -22.53 -0.42
N GLU A 298 -10.68 -22.60 -1.73
CA GLU A 298 -9.98 -23.72 -2.37
C GLU A 298 -8.56 -23.91 -1.81
N LYS A 299 -7.83 -22.82 -1.57
CA LYS A 299 -6.48 -22.85 -1.01
C LYS A 299 -6.47 -23.20 0.48
N GLU A 300 -7.44 -22.72 1.24
CA GLU A 300 -7.62 -23.13 2.65
C GLU A 300 -7.90 -24.62 2.76
N VAL A 301 -8.78 -25.14 1.91
CA VAL A 301 -9.08 -26.59 1.84
C VAL A 301 -7.84 -27.37 1.42
N LEU A 302 -7.08 -26.88 0.42
CA LEU A 302 -5.81 -27.48 0.03
C LEU A 302 -4.83 -27.54 1.21
N LEU A 303 -4.63 -26.44 1.92
CA LEU A 303 -3.73 -26.36 3.07
C LEU A 303 -4.18 -27.32 4.18
N GLU A 304 -5.46 -27.32 4.54
CA GLU A 304 -5.97 -28.21 5.59
C GLU A 304 -5.88 -29.69 5.20
N ASN A 305 -6.09 -30.02 3.93
CA ASN A 305 -5.90 -31.38 3.42
C ASN A 305 -4.44 -31.84 3.52
N ILE A 306 -3.47 -30.96 3.21
CA ILE A 306 -2.04 -31.25 3.41
C ILE A 306 -1.77 -31.55 4.89
N VAL A 307 -2.31 -30.75 5.81
CA VAL A 307 -2.17 -30.98 7.26
C VAL A 307 -2.75 -32.35 7.63
N LYS A 308 -4.00 -32.63 7.24
CA LYS A 308 -4.68 -33.92 7.52
C LYS A 308 -3.87 -35.11 6.99
N ASP A 309 -3.29 -34.99 5.81
CA ASP A 309 -2.47 -36.04 5.22
C ASP A 309 -1.13 -36.24 5.93
N VAL A 310 -0.50 -35.19 6.46
CA VAL A 310 0.70 -35.32 7.31
C VAL A 310 0.36 -35.99 8.63
N MET A 311 -0.74 -35.59 9.26
CA MET A 311 -1.12 -36.09 10.59
C MET A 311 -1.44 -37.59 10.62
N LYS A 312 -1.75 -38.23 9.47
CA LYS A 312 -1.90 -39.69 9.35
C LYS A 312 -0.63 -40.45 9.79
N ASP A 313 0.55 -39.86 9.63
CA ASP A 313 1.83 -40.45 10.04
C ASP A 313 2.12 -40.26 11.54
N TYR A 314 1.30 -39.47 12.25
CA TYR A 314 1.48 -39.06 13.65
C TYR A 314 0.19 -39.22 14.47
N PRO A 315 -0.25 -40.47 14.73
CA PRO A 315 -1.59 -40.77 15.25
C PRO A 315 -1.84 -40.36 16.71
N ARG A 316 -0.81 -39.93 17.46
CA ARG A 316 -0.97 -39.45 18.85
C ARG A 316 -0.85 -37.94 18.96
N SER A 317 -0.51 -37.27 17.87
CA SER A 317 -0.43 -35.82 17.78
C SER A 317 -1.80 -35.25 17.41
N THR A 318 -2.02 -33.98 17.72
CA THR A 318 -3.24 -33.25 17.35
C THR A 318 -2.89 -31.93 16.68
N TYR A 319 -3.85 -31.34 15.97
CA TYR A 319 -3.68 -30.01 15.41
C TYR A 319 -4.96 -29.17 15.60
N LYS A 320 -4.78 -27.85 15.59
CA LYS A 320 -5.83 -26.84 15.48
C LYS A 320 -5.54 -26.01 14.23
N PHE A 321 -6.56 -25.78 13.41
CA PHE A 321 -6.48 -24.99 12.18
C PHE A 321 -7.44 -23.81 12.30
N GLU A 322 -6.90 -22.60 12.26
CA GLU A 322 -7.65 -21.37 12.43
C GLU A 322 -7.45 -20.47 11.22
N VAL A 323 -8.56 -20.02 10.63
CA VAL A 323 -8.57 -19.06 9.54
C VAL A 323 -9.16 -17.76 10.06
N ARG A 324 -8.53 -16.64 9.72
CA ARG A 324 -9.00 -15.29 10.03
C ARG A 324 -9.02 -14.45 8.77
N GLU A 325 -10.16 -13.81 8.52
CA GLU A 325 -10.29 -12.80 7.47
C GLU A 325 -9.39 -11.58 7.74
N GLN A 326 -8.63 -11.17 6.71
CA GLN A 326 -7.82 -9.96 6.74
C GLN A 326 -8.48 -8.84 5.95
N TYR A 327 -8.69 -9.03 4.64
CA TYR A 327 -9.38 -8.07 3.77
C TYR A 327 -9.97 -8.78 2.55
N ARG A 328 -10.77 -8.05 1.77
CA ARG A 328 -11.49 -8.56 0.59
C ARG A 328 -11.22 -7.71 -0.63
N ASN A 329 -11.36 -8.33 -1.81
CA ASN A 329 -11.13 -7.68 -3.09
C ASN A 329 -12.10 -6.50 -3.28
N MET A 330 -11.55 -5.29 -3.34
CA MET A 330 -12.33 -4.05 -3.44
C MET A 330 -13.21 -3.95 -4.68
N LYS A 331 -12.89 -4.73 -5.72
CA LYS A 331 -13.68 -4.82 -6.94
C LYS A 331 -15.16 -5.10 -6.68
N GLN A 332 -15.47 -5.90 -5.66
CA GLN A 332 -16.85 -6.21 -5.27
C GLN A 332 -17.69 -4.98 -4.89
N VAL A 333 -17.03 -3.95 -4.38
CA VAL A 333 -17.63 -2.66 -4.01
C VAL A 333 -17.56 -1.69 -5.19
N ILE A 334 -16.38 -1.55 -5.80
CA ILE A 334 -16.14 -0.56 -6.86
C ILE A 334 -17.02 -0.83 -8.10
N ASP A 335 -17.30 -2.09 -8.45
CA ASP A 335 -18.15 -2.44 -9.61
C ASP A 335 -19.60 -1.92 -9.47
N ARG A 336 -20.03 -1.56 -8.25
CA ARG A 336 -21.35 -0.94 -8.00
C ARG A 336 -21.36 0.56 -8.32
N HIS A 337 -20.19 1.17 -8.50
CA HIS A 337 -19.97 2.59 -8.72
C HIS A 337 -18.99 2.83 -9.88
N PRO A 338 -19.33 2.40 -11.12
CA PRO A 338 -18.39 2.38 -12.25
C PRO A 338 -17.80 3.76 -12.60
N HIS A 339 -18.55 4.82 -12.34
CA HIS A 339 -18.16 6.21 -12.61
C HIS A 339 -16.89 6.65 -11.84
N ILE A 340 -16.64 6.10 -10.63
CA ILE A 340 -15.44 6.43 -9.84
C ILE A 340 -14.18 6.14 -10.65
N LEU A 341 -14.15 4.98 -11.28
CA LEU A 341 -13.02 4.51 -12.08
C LEU A 341 -12.99 5.16 -13.46
N GLU A 342 -14.14 5.34 -14.10
CA GLU A 342 -14.23 6.03 -15.39
C GLU A 342 -13.67 7.46 -15.30
N TYR A 343 -13.94 8.16 -14.20
CA TYR A 343 -13.46 9.53 -13.99
C TYR A 343 -11.96 9.55 -13.69
N ALA A 344 -11.43 8.61 -12.92
CA ALA A 344 -9.99 8.48 -12.71
C ALA A 344 -9.25 8.20 -14.04
N ILE A 345 -9.76 7.27 -14.85
CA ILE A 345 -9.20 6.98 -16.18
C ILE A 345 -9.22 8.22 -17.08
N GLU A 346 -10.29 9.00 -17.06
CA GLU A 346 -10.38 10.25 -17.82
C GLU A 346 -9.42 11.32 -17.29
N ALA A 347 -9.27 11.44 -15.97
CA ALA A 347 -8.32 12.37 -15.36
C ALA A 347 -6.87 12.09 -15.79
N ILE A 348 -6.49 10.82 -15.81
CA ILE A 348 -5.17 10.35 -16.29
C ILE A 348 -4.94 10.77 -17.75
N ARG A 349 -5.97 10.63 -18.61
CA ARG A 349 -5.87 11.10 -20.01
C ARG A 349 -5.69 12.60 -20.10
N ARG A 350 -6.44 13.38 -19.29
CA ARG A 350 -6.33 14.84 -19.27
C ARG A 350 -4.97 15.31 -18.76
N ALA A 351 -4.34 14.56 -17.85
CA ALA A 351 -2.95 14.77 -17.45
C ALA A 351 -1.93 14.42 -18.56
N GLY A 352 -2.38 13.90 -19.71
CA GLY A 352 -1.52 13.57 -20.84
C GLY A 352 -0.86 12.19 -20.74
N LEU A 353 -1.37 11.31 -19.89
CA LEU A 353 -0.89 9.94 -19.73
C LEU A 353 -1.82 8.93 -20.42
N ARG A 354 -1.28 7.74 -20.67
CA ARG A 354 -2.08 6.59 -21.12
C ARG A 354 -2.56 5.81 -19.88
N PRO A 355 -3.87 5.68 -19.65
CA PRO A 355 -4.37 4.89 -18.53
C PRO A 355 -4.03 3.41 -18.66
N MET A 356 -3.62 2.80 -17.56
CA MET A 356 -3.30 1.38 -17.44
C MET A 356 -4.10 0.82 -16.27
N ARG A 357 -5.01 -0.13 -16.54
CA ARG A 357 -5.70 -0.84 -15.46
C ARG A 357 -4.84 -2.00 -15.00
N THR A 358 -4.41 -1.95 -13.74
CA THR A 358 -3.62 -3.00 -13.10
C THR A 358 -4.41 -3.62 -11.94
N ALA A 359 -3.91 -4.74 -11.43
CA ALA A 359 -4.50 -5.44 -10.30
C ALA A 359 -3.45 -5.59 -9.20
N ILE A 360 -3.84 -5.30 -7.97
CA ILE A 360 -2.93 -5.29 -6.82
C ILE A 360 -2.82 -6.70 -6.27
N ARG A 361 -1.59 -7.24 -6.25
CA ARG A 361 -1.28 -8.54 -5.63
C ARG A 361 -1.04 -8.42 -4.12
N GLY A 362 -1.93 -7.69 -3.46
CA GLY A 362 -1.85 -7.30 -2.06
C GLY A 362 -3.18 -6.75 -1.57
N GLY A 363 -3.15 -5.95 -0.52
CA GLY A 363 -4.25 -5.10 -0.07
C GLY A 363 -3.75 -3.67 -0.05
N THR A 364 -4.68 -2.72 0.07
CA THR A 364 -4.39 -1.30 0.28
C THR A 364 -5.40 -0.78 1.29
N ASP A 365 -5.15 0.37 1.89
CA ASP A 365 -6.17 1.09 2.66
C ASP A 365 -7.47 1.29 1.86
N GLY A 366 -7.35 1.56 0.55
CA GLY A 366 -8.49 1.68 -0.36
C GLY A 366 -9.40 0.44 -0.39
N SER A 367 -8.82 -0.76 -0.27
CA SER A 367 -9.59 -2.00 -0.26
C SER A 367 -10.43 -2.15 1.00
N ARG A 368 -9.85 -1.82 2.16
CA ARG A 368 -10.57 -1.85 3.43
C ARG A 368 -11.59 -0.73 3.53
N LEU A 369 -11.24 0.51 3.15
CA LEU A 369 -12.15 1.65 3.09
C LEU A 369 -13.39 1.36 2.24
N SER A 370 -13.22 0.66 1.11
CA SER A 370 -14.32 0.25 0.23
C SER A 370 -15.35 -0.59 0.99
N PHE A 371 -14.91 -1.58 1.79
CA PHE A 371 -15.82 -2.39 2.61
C PHE A 371 -16.35 -1.66 3.85
N MET A 372 -15.68 -0.59 4.30
CA MET A 372 -16.18 0.27 5.37
C MET A 372 -17.21 1.31 4.89
N GLY A 373 -17.50 1.36 3.59
CA GLY A 373 -18.53 2.22 3.01
C GLY A 373 -18.00 3.41 2.21
N LEU A 374 -16.69 3.48 1.95
CA LEU A 374 -16.06 4.49 1.10
C LEU A 374 -15.39 3.80 -0.11
N PRO A 375 -16.09 3.58 -1.23
CA PRO A 375 -15.51 2.99 -2.43
C PRO A 375 -14.28 3.79 -2.89
N CYS A 376 -13.12 3.13 -2.93
CA CYS A 376 -11.82 3.81 -2.98
C CYS A 376 -10.81 3.02 -3.86
N PRO A 377 -10.77 3.25 -5.19
CA PRO A 377 -9.70 2.73 -6.04
C PRO A 377 -8.36 3.40 -5.73
N ASN A 378 -7.29 2.82 -6.28
CA ASN A 378 -5.95 3.34 -6.19
C ASN A 378 -5.51 4.01 -7.51
N ILE A 379 -4.76 5.10 -7.41
CA ILE A 379 -4.17 5.86 -8.51
C ILE A 379 -2.66 5.93 -8.28
N PHE A 380 -1.88 5.90 -9.37
CA PHE A 380 -0.43 6.04 -9.33
C PHE A 380 0.07 7.29 -8.56
N ALA A 381 1.21 7.12 -7.90
CA ALA A 381 2.08 8.14 -7.29
C ALA A 381 3.52 8.13 -7.89
N GLY A 382 3.82 7.24 -8.84
CA GLY A 382 5.10 7.19 -9.54
C GLY A 382 6.24 6.56 -8.74
N GLU A 383 5.91 5.96 -7.59
CA GLU A 383 6.85 5.21 -6.76
C GLU A 383 7.27 3.91 -7.47
N HIS A 384 8.48 3.43 -7.20
CA HIS A 384 9.05 2.22 -7.77
C HIS A 384 10.03 1.56 -6.81
N ALA A 385 10.13 0.23 -6.88
CA ALA A 385 11.04 -0.57 -6.04
C ALA A 385 10.86 -0.29 -4.55
N PHE A 386 9.60 -0.15 -4.12
CA PHE A 386 9.19 0.12 -2.75
C PHE A 386 9.76 -0.92 -1.78
N HIS A 387 9.84 -0.55 -0.51
CA HIS A 387 10.33 -1.38 0.60
C HIS A 387 11.79 -1.83 0.42
N SER A 388 12.57 -1.09 -0.37
CA SER A 388 13.95 -1.47 -0.70
C SER A 388 14.90 -0.28 -0.68
N ARG A 389 16.21 -0.57 -0.61
CA ARG A 389 17.26 0.46 -0.78
C ARG A 389 17.32 1.03 -2.19
N LEU A 390 16.72 0.33 -3.15
CA LEU A 390 16.70 0.69 -4.56
C LEU A 390 15.46 1.54 -4.91
N GLU A 391 14.67 1.96 -3.92
CA GLU A 391 13.47 2.75 -4.13
C GLU A 391 13.75 4.08 -4.83
N TRP A 392 12.89 4.43 -5.78
CA TRP A 392 13.00 5.67 -6.56
C TRP A 392 11.63 6.17 -7.02
N VAL A 393 11.58 7.46 -7.35
CA VAL A 393 10.41 8.13 -7.95
C VAL A 393 10.87 9.14 -8.99
N SER A 394 10.08 9.32 -10.04
CA SER A 394 10.30 10.38 -11.02
C SER A 394 9.60 11.66 -10.59
N ARG A 395 10.30 12.79 -10.63
CA ARG A 395 9.70 14.11 -10.40
C ARG A 395 8.51 14.34 -11.34
N GLN A 396 8.68 14.02 -12.62
CA GLN A 396 7.67 14.27 -13.64
C GLN A 396 6.44 13.38 -13.45
N ASP A 397 6.62 12.18 -12.90
CA ASP A 397 5.49 11.31 -12.58
C ASP A 397 4.67 11.90 -11.42
N MET A 398 5.32 12.39 -10.35
CA MET A 398 4.61 13.12 -9.28
C MET A 398 3.88 14.36 -9.80
N GLU A 399 4.51 15.16 -10.69
CA GLU A 399 3.85 16.30 -11.33
C GLU A 399 2.60 15.88 -12.12
N LYS A 400 2.62 14.70 -12.75
CA LYS A 400 1.48 14.12 -13.46
C LYS A 400 0.40 13.58 -12.52
N ALA A 401 0.77 13.04 -11.36
CA ALA A 401 -0.18 12.64 -10.33
C ALA A 401 -0.94 13.86 -9.78
N VAL A 402 -0.24 14.97 -9.51
CA VAL A 402 -0.87 16.26 -9.13
C VAL A 402 -1.88 16.71 -10.20
N GLN A 403 -1.49 16.69 -11.47
CA GLN A 403 -2.39 17.03 -12.59
C GLN A 403 -3.61 16.09 -12.63
N THR A 404 -3.41 14.80 -12.37
CA THR A 404 -4.49 13.79 -12.32
C THR A 404 -5.48 14.08 -11.19
N ILE A 405 -5.01 14.37 -9.97
CA ILE A 405 -5.87 14.77 -8.83
C ILE A 405 -6.71 15.99 -9.20
N VAL A 406 -6.07 17.01 -9.79
CA VAL A 406 -6.75 18.25 -10.18
C VAL A 406 -7.83 17.99 -11.23
N HIS A 407 -7.49 17.27 -12.29
CA HIS A 407 -8.44 16.92 -13.34
C HIS A 407 -9.58 16.05 -12.84
N LEU A 408 -9.32 15.13 -11.92
CA LEU A 408 -10.34 14.26 -11.34
C LEU A 408 -11.39 15.08 -10.58
N ALA A 409 -10.99 15.99 -9.71
CA ALA A 409 -11.95 16.84 -9.00
C ALA A 409 -12.75 17.75 -9.94
N MET A 410 -12.12 18.24 -11.02
CA MET A 410 -12.83 18.98 -12.06
C MET A 410 -13.86 18.12 -12.78
N ILE A 411 -13.52 16.88 -13.15
CA ILE A 411 -14.44 15.96 -13.83
C ILE A 411 -15.66 15.67 -12.96
N TRP A 412 -15.48 15.46 -11.66
CA TRP A 412 -16.59 15.31 -10.73
C TRP A 412 -17.54 16.51 -10.75
N GLU A 413 -17.01 17.74 -10.81
CA GLU A 413 -17.82 18.96 -10.95
C GLU A 413 -18.51 19.04 -12.32
N GLU A 414 -17.79 18.75 -13.40
CA GLU A 414 -18.30 18.83 -14.76
C GLU A 414 -19.48 17.87 -15.00
N LYS A 415 -19.48 16.73 -14.32
CA LYS A 415 -20.46 15.65 -14.46
C LYS A 415 -21.61 15.71 -13.44
N ALA A 416 -21.55 16.62 -12.48
CA ALA A 416 -22.56 16.81 -11.42
C ALA A 416 -23.82 17.56 -11.89
#